data_AF-A0A388LPJ1-F1
#
_entry.id   AF-A0A388LPJ1-F1
#
_cell.length_a   1.000
_cell.length_b   1.000
_cell.length_c   1.000
_cell.angle_alpha   90.00
_cell.angle_beta   90.00
_cell.angle_gamma   90.00
#
_symmetry.space_group_name_H-M   'P 1'
#
loop_
_entity.id
_entity.type
_entity.pdbx_description
1 polymer ?
#
loop_
_entity_poly.entity_id
_entity_poly.type
_entity_poly.pdbx_seq_one_letter_code
_entity_poly.pdbx_strand_id
1 'polypeptide(L)'
;MAGPSAPASGLSGGAMGSGTEDFCVDPKLVWKPRDHCVWNWLVHGRSRGAKSHGGREMQCLLCGVVFPGNRTREIGHFTKKRQGSRCPNVTVGIYKRLRAANVELSPDVAEMLQREDEAAIQIVQDPPLPAICGGDDVGGGANVEQGGEAATIAGATATEVTSRPTPARTLRQTPMGRYVRNPRQREIDLAAMDLFAQNVIPFNMAKSSSWKKFCEACFGPQSATRCPLKHVSYDALREELLDSRKETYLKREAKLRVDWEKTGCTLITYGTTDICGRFMLNYILAGRDRPVFIKCDHVKRKDKNYAAMLESWKSFLRENKHVTAICTDSFSSNKAVAEALAKDPEFSHIYWIPYTAYCMDLFLHDLGNMRWAKNIVEDANEVVKFFRIHSVSRKMLYGNDKTCPYAIRDKACFVERLVQSTHFWNDIRMVFDLMEGAYSILRMVDRDVHCISRVYDAAVALKNCVLAAPLTEGQRAEVLEVVSNRTDQLLSPVHAVSRLLDPMLRDRGVFSDPTLMTQFRGVVEHLVGGRGTPQYQECIDSLYAFQREQGIFGDPEVQRHGRMDSALDWWEDHGRGHPTLQRLALRILSMWTTSSSVERNWSTWALVHTNDRNKLEHERVEKLVLPPLEPPI
;
A
#
# COMPACT_ATOMS: atom_id res chain seq x y z
N MET A 1 14.68 42.83 81.49
CA MET A 1 15.28 44.17 81.31
C MET A 1 15.95 44.23 79.94
N ALA A 2 16.16 45.44 79.40
CA ALA A 2 17.08 45.78 78.29
C ALA A 2 17.21 44.83 77.07
N GLY A 3 16.73 45.29 75.91
CA GLY A 3 17.57 45.25 74.69
C GLY A 3 18.39 46.55 74.59
N PRO A 4 18.89 46.96 73.41
CA PRO A 4 18.87 46.29 72.10
C PRO A 4 20.28 46.20 71.46
N SER A 5 20.41 45.65 70.24
CA SER A 5 21.14 46.30 69.13
C SER A 5 21.22 45.43 67.86
N ALA A 6 21.10 46.08 66.70
CA ALA A 6 21.68 45.70 65.41
C ALA A 6 22.29 46.98 64.79
N PRO A 7 23.27 46.93 63.88
CA PRO A 7 22.87 46.92 62.46
C PRO A 7 23.83 46.25 61.43
N ALA A 8 23.24 45.88 60.29
CA ALA A 8 23.74 45.98 58.91
C ALA A 8 25.18 45.55 58.52
N SER A 9 25.29 44.39 57.84
CA SER A 9 25.84 44.21 56.47
C SER A 9 25.98 42.71 56.13
N GLY A 10 25.92 42.24 54.88
CA GLY A 10 25.50 42.92 53.65
C GLY A 10 26.14 42.36 52.38
N LEU A 11 25.58 41.30 51.78
CA LEU A 11 25.81 40.88 50.37
C LEU A 11 24.77 39.82 49.96
N SER A 12 24.30 39.84 48.71
CA SER A 12 23.17 39.04 48.23
C SER A 12 23.59 37.87 47.32
N GLY A 13 23.38 36.63 47.80
CA GLY A 13 23.60 35.39 47.04
C GLY A 13 22.31 34.59 46.83
N GLY A 14 21.41 35.08 45.99
CA GLY A 14 20.09 34.46 45.77
C GLY A 14 20.14 33.25 44.82
N ALA A 15 20.16 32.03 45.37
CA ALA A 15 19.96 30.82 44.57
C ALA A 15 18.48 30.66 44.17
N MET A 16 18.21 30.50 42.87
CA MET A 16 16.87 30.17 42.38
C MET A 16 16.59 28.67 42.53
N GLY A 17 15.78 28.31 43.52
CA GLY A 17 15.27 26.95 43.71
C GLY A 17 14.19 26.59 42.69
N SER A 18 14.13 25.32 42.30
CA SER A 18 13.12 24.77 41.39
C SER A 18 11.81 24.45 42.13
N GLY A 19 10.84 25.37 42.06
CA GLY A 19 9.47 25.10 42.50
C GLY A 19 8.63 24.49 41.37
N THR A 20 8.10 23.28 41.58
CA THR A 20 7.09 22.68 40.71
C THR A 20 5.69 23.03 41.22
N GLU A 21 5.06 24.05 40.64
CA GLU A 21 3.62 24.32 40.87
C GLU A 21 2.75 23.43 39.97
N ASP A 22 1.62 22.95 40.50
CA ASP A 22 0.68 22.08 39.77
C ASP A 22 0.04 22.81 38.58
N PHE A 23 0.53 22.50 37.38
CA PHE A 23 -0.03 22.94 36.10
C PHE A 23 -1.21 22.02 35.69
N CYS A 24 -2.39 22.62 35.53
CA CYS A 24 -3.59 21.90 35.07
C CYS A 24 -3.88 22.22 33.60
N VAL A 25 -3.90 21.18 32.74
CA VAL A 25 -4.26 21.28 31.31
C VAL A 25 -5.73 21.68 31.15
N ASP A 26 -6.03 22.57 30.20
CA ASP A 26 -7.41 22.95 29.87
C ASP A 26 -7.93 22.16 28.64
N PRO A 27 -8.71 21.06 28.84
CA PRO A 27 -9.15 20.20 27.73
C PRO A 27 -10.16 20.86 26.79
N LYS A 28 -10.60 22.09 27.06
CA LYS A 28 -11.47 22.87 26.16
C LYS A 28 -10.67 23.69 25.13
N LEU A 29 -9.33 23.72 25.22
CA LEU A 29 -8.44 24.48 24.34
C LEU A 29 -7.67 23.62 23.32
N VAL A 30 -8.28 22.52 22.85
CA VAL A 30 -7.74 21.69 21.76
C VAL A 30 -7.93 22.41 20.41
N TRP A 31 -6.83 22.76 19.75
CA TRP A 31 -6.79 23.55 18.51
C TRP A 31 -6.98 22.73 17.23
N LYS A 32 -7.05 23.41 16.08
CA LYS A 32 -7.39 22.85 14.77
C LYS A 32 -6.16 22.83 13.83
N PRO A 33 -6.18 22.06 12.73
CA PRO A 33 -4.99 21.89 11.86
C PRO A 33 -4.56 23.11 11.01
N ARG A 34 -4.90 24.34 11.39
CA ARG A 34 -4.50 25.57 10.69
C ARG A 34 -3.53 26.44 11.50
N ASP A 35 -3.26 26.06 12.74
CA ASP A 35 -2.49 26.87 13.67
C ASP A 35 -1.01 26.47 13.74
N HIS A 36 -0.19 27.28 14.42
CA HIS A 36 1.26 27.26 14.23
C HIS A 36 1.92 25.95 14.70
N CYS A 37 2.86 25.41 13.90
CA CYS A 37 3.40 24.06 14.09
C CYS A 37 4.03 23.77 15.47
N VAL A 38 4.44 24.80 16.23
CA VAL A 38 4.93 24.68 17.62
C VAL A 38 3.89 24.09 18.58
N TRP A 39 2.59 24.21 18.29
CA TRP A 39 1.52 23.68 19.15
C TRP A 39 1.40 22.15 19.12
N ASN A 40 2.14 21.46 18.25
CA ASN A 40 2.34 20.00 18.36
C ASN A 40 3.20 19.61 19.59
N TRP A 41 3.86 20.58 20.24
CA TRP A 41 4.82 20.38 21.32
C TRP A 41 4.56 21.28 22.54
N LEU A 42 3.43 22.01 22.56
CA LEU A 42 3.00 22.88 23.63
C LEU A 42 1.54 22.58 24.00
N VAL A 43 1.19 22.61 25.28
CA VAL A 43 -0.19 22.46 25.77
C VAL A 43 -0.60 23.63 26.66
N HIS A 44 -1.85 24.10 26.51
CA HIS A 44 -2.40 25.17 27.33
C HIS A 44 -2.93 24.69 28.68
N GLY A 45 -2.75 25.51 29.71
CA GLY A 45 -3.23 25.23 31.06
C GLY A 45 -3.08 26.44 32.00
N ARG A 46 -3.20 26.17 33.30
CA ARG A 46 -3.10 27.17 34.38
C ARG A 46 -2.50 26.54 35.64
N SER A 47 -1.63 27.27 36.33
CA SER A 47 -1.13 26.90 37.65
C SER A 47 -2.20 27.11 38.75
N ARG A 48 -2.30 26.20 39.72
CA ARG A 48 -3.36 26.20 40.77
C ARG A 48 -3.16 27.27 41.87
N GLY A 49 -3.26 28.55 41.51
CA GLY A 49 -3.24 29.66 42.47
C GLY A 49 -3.66 31.04 41.96
N ALA A 50 -3.70 31.26 40.64
CA ALA A 50 -3.88 32.59 40.06
C ALA A 50 -5.30 33.19 40.25
N LYS A 51 -5.47 34.06 41.25
CA LYS A 51 -6.69 34.89 41.47
C LYS A 51 -6.80 36.07 40.48
N SER A 52 -6.71 35.84 39.17
CA SER A 52 -7.15 36.82 38.15
C SER A 52 -7.35 36.17 36.78
N HIS A 53 -8.21 36.78 35.96
CA HIS A 53 -8.68 36.23 34.67
C HIS A 53 -7.66 36.31 33.49
N GLY A 54 -6.39 36.63 33.76
CA GLY A 54 -5.38 36.94 32.73
C GLY A 54 -4.30 35.87 32.45
N GLY A 55 -4.04 34.97 33.40
CA GLY A 55 -2.93 34.00 33.31
C GLY A 55 -3.21 32.83 32.37
N ARG A 56 -2.91 32.98 31.07
CA ARG A 56 -2.77 31.83 30.14
C ARG A 56 -1.34 31.33 30.14
N GLU A 57 -1.16 30.05 30.45
CA GLU A 57 0.15 29.41 30.48
C GLU A 57 0.25 28.30 29.43
N MET A 58 1.48 27.94 29.11
CA MET A 58 1.88 26.91 28.16
C MET A 58 2.90 26.00 28.83
N GLN A 59 2.70 24.68 28.75
CA GLN A 59 3.73 23.70 29.12
C GLN A 59 4.33 23.09 27.85
N CYS A 60 5.66 22.96 27.81
CA CYS A 60 6.32 22.22 26.73
C CYS A 60 6.27 20.71 26.96
N LEU A 61 5.67 19.99 26.01
CA LEU A 61 5.54 18.52 26.05
C LEU A 61 6.88 17.78 25.90
N LEU A 62 7.95 18.48 25.47
CA LEU A 62 9.28 17.88 25.28
C LEU A 62 10.17 17.98 26.52
N CYS A 63 10.01 19.01 27.36
CA CYS A 63 10.89 19.27 28.51
C CYS A 63 10.17 19.68 29.80
N GLY A 64 8.84 19.63 29.85
CA GLY A 64 8.02 19.90 31.04
C GLY A 64 7.95 21.38 31.48
N VAL A 65 8.76 22.26 30.91
CA VAL A 65 8.84 23.69 31.31
C VAL A 65 7.53 24.41 31.03
N VAL A 66 6.98 25.05 32.07
CA VAL A 66 5.81 25.95 32.01
C VAL A 66 6.28 27.39 31.77
N PHE A 67 5.56 28.14 30.93
CA PHE A 67 5.81 29.57 30.68
C PHE A 67 4.53 30.31 30.24
N PRO A 68 4.46 31.65 30.39
CA PRO A 68 3.29 32.43 29.97
C PRO A 68 3.05 32.37 28.45
N GLY A 69 1.84 31.99 28.06
CA GLY A 69 1.44 31.75 26.67
C GLY A 69 1.24 33.03 25.87
N ASN A 70 2.20 33.34 25.00
CA ASN A 70 2.01 34.22 23.85
C ASN A 70 2.92 33.78 22.70
N ARG A 71 2.48 34.04 21.46
CA ARG A 71 3.11 33.56 20.22
C ARG A 71 4.62 33.79 20.15
N THR A 72 5.11 34.92 20.66
CA THR A 72 6.54 35.25 20.69
C THR A 72 7.32 34.38 21.69
N ARG A 73 6.75 34.05 22.85
CA ARG A 73 7.35 33.13 23.83
C ARG A 73 7.22 31.67 23.41
N GLU A 74 6.10 31.29 22.81
CA GLU A 74 5.86 29.96 22.25
C GLU A 74 6.90 29.58 21.20
N ILE A 75 7.12 30.45 20.20
CA ILE A 75 8.15 30.23 19.16
C ILE A 75 9.55 30.39 19.76
N GLY A 76 9.77 31.44 20.57
CA GLY A 76 11.07 31.72 21.20
C GLY A 76 11.56 30.62 22.14
N HIS A 77 10.69 29.77 22.69
CA HIS A 77 11.09 28.58 23.44
C HIS A 77 11.91 27.59 22.59
N PHE A 78 11.68 27.56 21.27
CA PHE A 78 12.42 26.72 20.32
C PHE A 78 13.55 27.48 19.60
N THR A 79 13.44 28.80 19.41
CA THR A 79 14.34 29.57 18.52
C THR A 79 15.23 30.64 19.17
N LYS A 80 15.22 30.78 20.51
CA LYS A 80 16.10 31.72 21.23
C LYS A 80 17.58 31.56 20.87
N LYS A 81 18.24 32.68 20.54
CA LYS A 81 19.65 32.72 20.10
C LYS A 81 20.65 32.10 21.08
N ARG A 82 20.36 32.03 22.39
CA ARG A 82 21.20 31.32 23.38
C ARG A 82 20.74 29.86 23.51
N GLN A 83 21.67 28.91 23.33
CA GLN A 83 21.41 27.46 23.37
C GLN A 83 20.77 27.01 24.69
N GLY A 84 21.38 27.34 25.83
CA GLY A 84 20.83 27.09 27.18
C GLY A 84 19.59 27.92 27.55
N SER A 85 18.91 28.53 26.58
CA SER A 85 17.62 29.22 26.75
C SER A 85 16.53 28.72 25.78
N ARG A 86 16.86 27.73 24.94
CA ARG A 86 15.91 26.93 24.17
C ARG A 86 15.45 25.71 24.97
N CYS A 87 14.39 25.05 24.52
CA CYS A 87 14.08 23.68 24.93
C CYS A 87 15.29 22.76 24.66
N PRO A 88 15.77 21.96 25.63
CA PRO A 88 16.91 21.06 25.43
C PRO A 88 16.58 19.85 24.54
N ASN A 89 15.30 19.48 24.44
CA ASN A 89 14.84 18.23 23.83
C ASN A 89 14.31 18.42 22.40
N VAL A 90 14.81 19.43 21.68
CA VAL A 90 14.41 19.75 20.29
C VAL A 90 15.26 18.96 19.31
N THR A 91 14.62 18.09 18.52
CA THR A 91 15.29 17.28 17.50
C THR A 91 15.48 18.04 16.19
N VAL A 92 16.43 17.59 15.37
CA VAL A 92 16.63 18.08 13.98
C VAL A 92 15.32 18.07 13.19
N GLY A 93 14.50 17.02 13.33
CA GLY A 93 13.19 16.94 12.68
C GLY A 93 12.15 17.96 13.17
N ILE A 94 12.30 18.53 14.37
CA ILE A 94 11.49 19.67 14.82
C ILE A 94 12.02 20.96 14.17
N TYR A 95 13.33 21.18 14.15
CA TYR A 95 13.93 22.34 13.47
C TYR A 95 13.66 22.35 11.95
N LYS A 96 13.70 21.21 11.25
CA LYS A 96 13.30 21.11 9.83
C LYS A 96 11.82 21.46 9.62
N ARG A 97 10.92 21.14 10.56
CA ARG A 97 9.50 21.56 10.52
C ARG A 97 9.29 23.04 10.84
N LEU A 98 10.08 23.62 11.75
CA LEU A 98 10.08 25.07 12.01
C LEU A 98 10.55 25.85 10.77
N ARG A 99 11.63 25.39 10.11
CA ARG A 99 12.12 25.94 8.84
C ARG A 99 11.04 25.88 7.75
N ALA A 100 10.35 24.74 7.61
CA ALA A 100 9.26 24.56 6.64
C ALA A 100 8.00 25.42 6.94
N ALA A 101 7.83 25.89 8.18
CA ALA A 101 6.78 26.82 8.59
C ALA A 101 7.20 28.30 8.49
N ASN A 102 8.32 28.61 7.81
CA ASN A 102 8.92 29.94 7.69
C ASN A 102 9.24 30.61 9.04
N VAL A 103 9.62 29.82 10.05
CA VAL A 103 10.11 30.34 11.34
C VAL A 103 11.59 30.70 11.21
N GLU A 104 11.96 31.93 11.59
CA GLU A 104 13.36 32.35 11.68
C GLU A 104 14.08 31.53 12.78
N LEU A 105 15.16 30.85 12.38
CA LEU A 105 16.01 30.03 13.25
C LEU A 105 17.29 30.78 13.61
N SER A 106 17.88 30.48 14.77
CA SER A 106 19.17 31.06 15.14
C SER A 106 20.29 30.54 14.23
N PRO A 107 21.36 31.32 13.95
CA PRO A 107 22.37 30.96 12.95
C PRO A 107 23.03 29.61 13.18
N ASP A 108 23.27 29.23 14.43
CA ASP A 108 23.81 27.91 14.82
C ASP A 108 22.91 26.74 14.39
N VAL A 109 21.59 26.92 14.47
CA VAL A 109 20.61 25.92 14.01
C VAL A 109 20.53 25.91 12.50
N ALA A 110 20.62 27.06 11.84
CA ALA A 110 20.62 27.15 10.38
C ALA A 110 21.84 26.43 9.80
N GLU A 111 23.03 26.66 10.38
CA GLU A 111 24.28 26.00 9.99
C GLU A 111 24.26 24.49 10.30
N MET A 112 23.78 24.09 11.49
CA MET A 112 23.59 22.67 11.82
C MET A 112 22.65 21.98 10.83
N LEU A 113 21.53 22.62 10.46
CA LEU A 113 20.60 22.08 9.46
C LEU A 113 21.22 22.00 8.07
N GLN A 114 22.06 22.97 7.68
CA GLN A 114 22.78 22.94 6.41
C GLN A 114 23.76 21.78 6.35
N ARG A 115 24.60 21.59 7.38
CA ARG A 115 25.54 20.46 7.47
C ARG A 115 24.83 19.10 7.46
N GLU A 116 23.66 19.00 8.10
CA GLU A 116 22.77 17.83 8.05
C GLU A 116 22.20 17.56 6.65
N ASP A 117 21.78 18.61 5.93
CA ASP A 117 21.26 18.48 4.57
C ASP A 117 22.37 18.15 3.55
N GLU A 118 23.58 18.70 3.74
CA GLU A 118 24.78 18.37 2.95
C GLU A 118 25.24 16.92 3.20
N ALA A 119 25.30 16.47 4.46
CA ALA A 119 25.62 15.08 4.79
C ALA A 119 24.59 14.08 4.22
N ALA A 120 23.30 14.45 4.21
CA ALA A 120 22.24 13.64 3.60
C ALA A 120 22.39 13.52 2.07
N ILE A 121 22.95 14.53 1.39
CA ILE A 121 23.28 14.46 -0.04
C ILE A 121 24.46 13.51 -0.26
N GLN A 122 25.49 13.56 0.60
CA GLN A 122 26.67 12.68 0.51
C GLN A 122 26.30 11.19 0.62
N ILE A 123 25.34 10.85 1.50
CA ILE A 123 24.86 9.47 1.74
C ILE A 123 24.09 8.89 0.53
N VAL A 124 23.62 9.72 -0.41
CA VAL A 124 22.88 9.26 -1.60
C VAL A 124 23.83 8.86 -2.76
N GLN A 125 25.14 9.12 -2.64
CA GLN A 125 26.13 8.85 -3.70
C GLN A 125 26.86 7.51 -3.60
N ASP A 126 26.63 6.73 -2.54
CA ASP A 126 27.03 5.32 -2.40
C ASP A 126 25.91 4.60 -1.62
N PRO A 127 25.37 3.46 -2.11
CA PRO A 127 26.22 2.28 -2.32
C PRO A 127 26.00 1.51 -3.64
N PRO A 128 26.96 0.66 -4.05
CA PRO A 128 26.71 -0.40 -5.02
C PRO A 128 25.85 -1.50 -4.38
N LEU A 129 24.82 -1.95 -5.10
CA LEU A 129 24.13 -3.20 -4.79
C LEU A 129 25.04 -4.39 -5.14
N PRO A 130 25.12 -5.44 -4.30
CA PRO A 130 25.90 -6.63 -4.63
C PRO A 130 25.29 -7.36 -5.83
N ALA A 131 26.13 -7.80 -6.77
CA ALA A 131 25.69 -8.55 -7.93
C ALA A 131 25.12 -9.91 -7.51
N ILE A 132 23.86 -10.18 -7.88
CA ILE A 132 23.26 -11.51 -7.72
C ILE A 132 23.82 -12.42 -8.80
N CYS A 133 24.77 -13.27 -8.43
CA CYS A 133 25.29 -14.33 -9.29
C CYS A 133 24.29 -15.48 -9.42
N GLY A 134 23.26 -15.28 -10.25
CA GLY A 134 22.43 -16.36 -10.76
C GLY A 134 23.11 -17.05 -11.94
N GLY A 135 23.72 -18.20 -11.70
CA GLY A 135 24.09 -19.14 -12.76
C GLY A 135 23.15 -20.34 -12.71
N ASP A 136 22.66 -20.76 -13.86
CA ASP A 136 22.30 -22.15 -14.17
C ASP A 136 22.22 -22.33 -15.70
N ASP A 137 22.64 -23.49 -16.19
CA ASP A 137 22.77 -23.79 -17.61
C ASP A 137 21.47 -24.27 -18.26
N VAL A 138 21.19 -23.81 -19.49
CA VAL A 138 20.53 -24.64 -20.51
C VAL A 138 21.23 -24.41 -21.86
N GLY A 139 22.11 -25.34 -22.26
CA GLY A 139 22.74 -25.34 -23.59
C GLY A 139 21.87 -26.05 -24.63
N GLY A 140 21.97 -25.64 -25.91
CA GLY A 140 21.20 -26.31 -26.97
C GLY A 140 21.47 -25.86 -28.41
N GLY A 141 22.40 -26.53 -29.08
CA GLY A 141 22.39 -26.74 -30.54
C GLY A 141 22.74 -25.56 -31.45
N ALA A 142 23.88 -25.66 -32.14
CA ALA A 142 24.22 -24.76 -33.24
C ALA A 142 23.45 -25.11 -34.53
N ASN A 143 23.31 -24.15 -35.44
CA ASN A 143 23.94 -24.35 -36.74
C ASN A 143 24.34 -23.03 -37.42
N VAL A 144 25.29 -23.13 -38.35
CA VAL A 144 25.85 -22.01 -39.13
C VAL A 144 25.34 -22.09 -40.56
N GLU A 145 24.99 -20.96 -41.17
CA GLU A 145 25.12 -20.81 -42.62
C GLU A 145 25.42 -19.35 -42.99
N GLN A 146 26.38 -19.14 -43.89
CA GLN A 146 26.87 -17.83 -44.31
C GLN A 146 27.25 -17.87 -45.79
N GLY A 147 26.53 -17.12 -46.63
CA GLY A 147 26.76 -17.02 -48.07
C GLY A 147 25.55 -16.41 -48.79
N GLY A 148 25.70 -15.63 -49.85
CA GLY A 148 26.94 -15.19 -50.50
C GLY A 148 26.69 -13.99 -51.44
N GLU A 149 27.75 -13.48 -52.07
CA GLU A 149 27.71 -12.27 -52.92
C GLU A 149 27.45 -12.57 -54.41
N ALA A 150 26.77 -11.62 -55.09
CA ALA A 150 27.01 -11.23 -56.48
C ALA A 150 26.46 -9.78 -56.66
N ALA A 151 27.10 -8.77 -57.27
CA ALA A 151 27.98 -8.67 -58.45
C ALA A 151 27.24 -8.87 -59.79
N THR A 152 27.47 -8.18 -60.91
CA THR A 152 28.00 -6.81 -61.30
C THR A 152 27.43 -6.52 -62.74
N ILE A 153 27.71 -5.49 -63.57
CA ILE A 153 28.68 -4.36 -63.65
C ILE A 153 28.09 -3.22 -64.56
N ALA A 154 28.89 -2.21 -64.92
CA ALA A 154 28.71 -1.21 -66.01
C ALA A 154 27.83 0.03 -65.73
N GLY A 155 28.06 1.18 -66.40
CA GLY A 155 29.12 1.56 -67.35
C GLY A 155 28.99 3.05 -67.76
N ALA A 156 30.10 3.72 -68.11
CA ALA A 156 30.15 5.19 -68.18
C ALA A 156 30.21 5.78 -69.61
N THR A 157 29.62 6.97 -69.79
CA THR A 157 29.93 7.96 -70.84
C THR A 157 29.66 9.38 -70.33
N ALA A 158 30.31 10.39 -70.93
CA ALA A 158 30.08 11.81 -70.67
C ALA A 158 30.18 12.63 -71.97
N THR A 159 29.40 13.72 -72.07
CA THR A 159 29.45 14.70 -73.17
C THR A 159 28.92 16.05 -72.72
N GLU A 160 29.25 17.13 -73.45
CA GLU A 160 29.16 18.51 -72.97
C GLU A 160 27.90 19.31 -73.37
N VAL A 161 27.57 20.26 -72.50
CA VAL A 161 27.01 21.62 -72.72
C VAL A 161 26.04 21.85 -73.89
N THR A 162 24.77 22.12 -73.54
CA THR A 162 23.93 23.16 -74.17
C THR A 162 23.17 23.93 -73.07
N SER A 163 22.50 25.06 -73.38
CA SER A 163 22.06 26.02 -72.35
C SER A 163 20.59 26.45 -72.40
N ARG A 164 20.00 26.65 -71.20
CA ARG A 164 18.66 27.22 -70.87
C ARG A 164 17.44 26.39 -71.32
N PRO A 165 16.22 26.65 -70.77
CA PRO A 165 15.86 27.50 -69.61
C PRO A 165 15.24 26.70 -68.44
N THR A 166 14.99 27.37 -67.31
CA THR A 166 14.48 26.78 -66.06
C THR A 166 12.99 26.36 -66.15
N PRO A 167 12.63 25.10 -65.81
CA PRO A 167 11.24 24.72 -65.57
C PRO A 167 10.69 25.33 -64.28
N ALA A 168 9.43 25.75 -64.26
CA ALA A 168 8.82 26.38 -63.09
C ALA A 168 8.74 25.44 -61.88
N ARG A 169 9.07 25.95 -60.68
CA ARG A 169 9.02 25.18 -59.42
C ARG A 169 7.58 24.82 -59.06
N THR A 170 7.14 23.62 -59.43
CA THR A 170 5.85 23.03 -59.05
C THR A 170 5.78 22.82 -57.53
N LEU A 171 5.30 23.85 -56.84
CA LEU A 171 5.02 23.82 -55.42
C LEU A 171 3.82 22.92 -55.12
N ARG A 172 4.08 21.60 -55.01
CA ARG A 172 3.23 20.74 -54.18
C ARG A 172 3.19 21.36 -52.78
N GLN A 173 2.03 21.82 -52.34
CA GLN A 173 1.85 22.29 -50.98
C GLN A 173 2.14 21.14 -50.02
N THR A 174 3.21 21.25 -49.24
CA THR A 174 3.42 20.39 -48.07
C THR A 174 2.26 20.66 -47.10
N PRO A 175 1.52 19.65 -46.63
CA PRO A 175 0.39 19.88 -45.74
C PRO A 175 0.84 20.58 -44.46
N MET A 176 0.14 21.66 -44.09
CA MET A 176 0.49 22.57 -42.99
C MET A 176 0.75 21.86 -41.65
N GLY A 177 0.14 20.69 -41.42
CA GLY A 177 0.38 19.86 -40.23
C GLY A 177 1.85 19.66 -39.89
N ARG A 178 2.75 19.51 -40.88
CA ARG A 178 4.20 19.33 -40.67
C ARG A 178 4.91 20.53 -40.03
N TYR A 179 4.30 21.72 -40.11
CA TYR A 179 4.79 22.96 -39.51
C TYR A 179 4.06 23.31 -38.21
N VAL A 180 2.83 22.83 -38.03
CA VAL A 180 2.00 23.09 -36.84
C VAL A 180 2.26 22.08 -35.70
N ARG A 181 2.55 20.82 -36.00
CA ARG A 181 2.92 19.78 -35.01
C ARG A 181 4.08 18.92 -35.53
N ASN A 182 4.98 18.53 -34.64
CA ASN A 182 6.01 17.53 -34.93
C ASN A 182 5.44 16.13 -34.64
N PRO A 183 5.36 15.20 -35.60
CA PRO A 183 4.75 13.89 -35.36
C PRO A 183 5.45 13.09 -34.25
N ARG A 184 6.79 13.20 -34.15
CA ARG A 184 7.58 12.51 -33.13
C ARG A 184 7.37 13.05 -31.71
N GLN A 185 6.77 14.25 -31.56
CA GLN A 185 6.49 14.80 -30.23
C GLN A 185 5.57 13.85 -29.44
N ARG A 186 4.53 13.28 -30.07
CA ARG A 186 3.59 12.38 -29.36
C ARG A 186 4.23 11.05 -28.95
N GLU A 187 5.16 10.54 -29.75
CA GLU A 187 5.96 9.35 -29.40
C GLU A 187 6.77 9.62 -28.12
N ILE A 188 7.47 10.76 -28.08
CA ILE A 188 8.29 11.20 -26.95
C ILE A 188 7.43 11.51 -25.71
N ASP A 189 6.29 12.17 -25.89
CA ASP A 189 5.36 12.51 -24.81
C ASP A 189 4.81 11.25 -24.13
N LEU A 190 4.37 10.25 -24.92
CA LEU A 190 3.88 8.97 -24.41
C LEU A 190 4.99 8.15 -23.76
N ALA A 191 6.16 8.04 -24.39
CA ALA A 191 7.30 7.33 -23.82
C ALA A 191 7.79 7.97 -22.50
N ALA A 192 7.74 9.30 -22.37
CA ALA A 192 8.04 9.98 -21.12
C ALA A 192 6.94 9.78 -20.06
N MET A 193 5.67 9.78 -20.44
CA MET A 193 4.56 9.46 -19.53
C MET A 193 4.71 8.04 -18.96
N ASP A 194 5.04 7.06 -19.80
CA ASP A 194 5.27 5.69 -19.35
C ASP A 194 6.56 5.53 -18.56
N LEU A 195 7.67 6.18 -18.95
CA LEU A 195 8.91 6.26 -18.16
C LEU A 195 8.63 6.79 -16.75
N PHE A 196 7.97 7.94 -16.63
CA PHE A 196 7.65 8.56 -15.35
C PHE A 196 6.71 7.70 -14.51
N ALA A 197 5.79 6.97 -15.14
CA ALA A 197 4.83 6.14 -14.43
C ALA A 197 5.42 4.79 -13.96
N GLN A 198 6.06 4.04 -14.86
CA GLN A 198 6.72 2.77 -14.54
C GLN A 198 7.82 2.95 -13.48
N ASN A 199 8.59 4.04 -13.58
CA ASN A 199 9.72 4.31 -12.69
C ASN A 199 9.37 5.27 -11.54
N VAL A 200 8.08 5.46 -11.25
CA VAL A 200 7.64 6.03 -9.96
C VAL A 200 8.17 7.47 -9.78
N ILE A 201 8.34 8.21 -10.89
CA ILE A 201 9.04 9.51 -10.94
C ILE A 201 8.04 10.64 -10.64
N PRO A 202 8.33 11.51 -9.64
CA PRO A 202 7.50 12.69 -9.40
C PRO A 202 7.43 13.62 -10.62
N PHE A 203 6.23 13.99 -11.07
CA PHE A 203 6.04 14.90 -12.21
C PHE A 203 6.75 16.25 -12.03
N ASN A 204 6.94 16.71 -10.79
CA ASN A 204 7.76 17.89 -10.50
C ASN A 204 9.21 17.79 -11.04
N MET A 205 9.75 16.59 -11.28
CA MET A 205 11.04 16.36 -11.94
C MET A 205 11.07 16.99 -13.35
N ALA A 206 9.95 17.01 -14.07
CA ALA A 206 9.83 17.64 -15.39
C ALA A 206 9.97 19.18 -15.37
N LYS A 207 10.02 19.81 -14.19
CA LYS A 207 10.34 21.23 -14.02
C LYS A 207 11.85 21.49 -13.89
N SER A 208 12.64 20.46 -13.56
CA SER A 208 14.08 20.57 -13.30
C SER A 208 14.86 20.99 -14.54
N SER A 209 15.96 21.73 -14.36
CA SER A 209 16.87 22.09 -15.45
C SER A 209 17.64 20.88 -15.99
N SER A 210 17.83 19.83 -15.19
CA SER A 210 18.43 18.55 -15.61
C SER A 210 17.54 17.78 -16.59
N TRP A 211 16.22 17.71 -16.36
CA TRP A 211 15.28 17.10 -17.31
C TRP A 211 15.33 17.78 -18.68
N LYS A 212 15.33 19.12 -18.69
CA LYS A 212 15.39 19.90 -19.94
C LYS A 212 16.66 19.62 -20.73
N LYS A 213 17.83 19.71 -20.06
CA LYS A 213 19.14 19.39 -20.65
C LYS A 213 19.23 17.95 -21.16
N PHE A 214 18.65 17.00 -20.44
CA PHE A 214 18.59 15.60 -20.86
C PHE A 214 17.76 15.44 -22.14
N CYS A 215 16.54 15.98 -22.19
CA CYS A 215 15.73 15.98 -23.41
C CYS A 215 16.45 16.68 -24.58
N GLU A 216 17.02 17.86 -24.34
CA GLU A 216 17.76 18.65 -25.35
C GLU A 216 18.96 17.87 -25.93
N ALA A 217 19.73 17.17 -25.08
CA ALA A 217 20.82 16.29 -25.52
C ALA A 217 20.30 15.09 -26.34
N CYS A 218 19.21 14.44 -25.91
CA CYS A 218 18.59 13.33 -26.62
C CYS A 218 17.93 13.73 -27.96
N PHE A 219 17.49 14.98 -28.11
CA PHE A 219 16.94 15.50 -29.37
C PHE A 219 18.02 15.91 -30.38
N GLY A 220 19.19 16.31 -29.89
CA GLY A 220 20.31 16.77 -30.72
C GLY A 220 20.02 18.09 -31.47
N PRO A 221 20.86 18.45 -32.46
CA PRO A 221 20.71 19.70 -33.23
C PRO A 221 19.38 19.75 -34.00
N GLN A 222 18.53 20.73 -33.68
CA GLN A 222 17.20 20.87 -34.27
C GLN A 222 17.16 21.96 -35.36
N SER A 223 16.46 21.69 -36.48
CA SER A 223 16.29 22.66 -37.56
C SER A 223 15.18 23.67 -37.27
N ALA A 224 15.50 24.96 -37.34
CA ALA A 224 14.55 26.08 -37.20
C ALA A 224 13.44 26.11 -38.28
N THR A 225 13.47 25.24 -39.29
CA THR A 225 12.45 25.17 -40.37
C THR A 225 11.32 24.17 -40.09
N ARG A 226 11.33 23.50 -38.93
CA ARG A 226 10.26 22.60 -38.47
C ARG A 226 9.76 23.03 -37.09
N CYS A 227 8.60 22.54 -36.68
CA CYS A 227 8.17 22.60 -35.29
C CYS A 227 9.20 21.81 -34.43
N PRO A 228 9.94 22.45 -33.51
CA PRO A 228 10.98 21.77 -32.75
C PRO A 228 10.36 20.83 -31.70
N LEU A 229 11.07 19.74 -31.41
CA LEU A 229 10.81 18.88 -30.27
C LEU A 229 11.04 19.67 -28.97
N LYS A 230 10.09 19.52 -28.05
CA LYS A 230 10.07 20.16 -26.75
C LYS A 230 10.20 19.10 -25.66
N HIS A 231 10.84 19.47 -24.55
CA HIS A 231 10.84 18.64 -23.35
C HIS A 231 9.39 18.38 -22.90
N VAL A 232 9.10 17.17 -22.42
CA VAL A 232 7.76 16.85 -21.92
C VAL A 232 7.54 17.62 -20.62
N SER A 233 6.42 18.35 -20.52
CA SER A 233 6.18 19.31 -19.43
C SER A 233 5.41 18.71 -18.26
N TYR A 234 5.54 19.33 -17.08
CA TYR A 234 4.73 19.00 -15.89
C TYR A 234 3.22 19.02 -16.19
N ASP A 235 2.76 20.01 -16.97
CA ASP A 235 1.36 20.19 -17.27
C ASP A 235 0.85 19.16 -18.30
N ALA A 236 1.66 18.82 -19.31
CA ALA A 236 1.35 17.71 -20.23
C ALA A 236 1.26 16.37 -19.49
N LEU A 237 2.23 16.08 -18.61
CA LEU A 237 2.25 14.85 -17.80
C LEU A 237 1.06 14.72 -16.86
N ARG A 238 0.51 15.83 -16.33
CA ARG A 238 -0.57 15.81 -15.32
C ARG A 238 -1.99 16.01 -15.86
N GLU A 239 -2.12 16.25 -17.16
CA GLU A 239 -3.39 16.49 -17.87
C GLU A 239 -3.45 15.57 -19.11
N GLU A 240 -3.09 16.07 -20.30
CA GLU A 240 -3.34 15.36 -21.57
C GLU A 240 -2.74 13.95 -21.65
N LEU A 241 -1.52 13.75 -21.15
CA LEU A 241 -0.83 12.46 -21.24
C LEU A 241 -1.33 11.47 -20.19
N LEU A 242 -1.74 11.98 -19.04
CA LEU A 242 -2.36 11.20 -17.97
C LEU A 242 -3.74 10.67 -18.39
N ASP A 243 -4.52 11.50 -19.08
CA ASP A 243 -5.79 11.09 -19.69
C ASP A 243 -5.58 10.12 -20.86
N SER A 244 -4.61 10.38 -21.73
CA SER A 244 -4.22 9.44 -22.80
C SER A 244 -3.76 8.09 -22.25
N ARG A 245 -3.07 8.06 -21.10
CA ARG A 245 -2.67 6.83 -20.40
C ARG A 245 -3.86 6.13 -19.76
N LYS A 246 -4.79 6.84 -19.11
CA LYS A 246 -6.03 6.25 -18.57
C LYS A 246 -6.90 5.65 -19.68
N GLU A 247 -7.06 6.33 -20.81
CA GLU A 247 -7.79 5.79 -21.96
C GLU A 247 -7.09 4.54 -22.54
N THR A 248 -5.76 4.57 -22.68
CA THR A 248 -4.97 3.41 -23.14
C THR A 248 -5.11 2.21 -22.19
N TYR A 249 -5.04 2.45 -20.88
CA TYR A 249 -5.27 1.43 -19.86
C TYR A 249 -6.68 0.85 -19.98
N LEU A 250 -7.73 1.67 -19.97
CA LEU A 250 -9.13 1.21 -20.10
C LEU A 250 -9.39 0.40 -21.38
N LYS A 251 -8.71 0.73 -22.50
CA LYS A 251 -8.75 -0.05 -23.75
C LYS A 251 -8.00 -1.39 -23.68
N ARG A 252 -6.93 -1.50 -22.88
CA ARG A 252 -6.28 -2.80 -22.57
C ARG A 252 -7.16 -3.61 -21.62
N GLU A 253 -7.68 -2.99 -20.56
CA GLU A 253 -8.57 -3.61 -19.57
C GLU A 253 -9.87 -4.15 -20.15
N ALA A 254 -10.45 -3.51 -21.18
CA ALA A 254 -11.64 -4.02 -21.86
C ALA A 254 -11.46 -5.45 -22.42
N LYS A 255 -10.22 -5.87 -22.71
CA LYS A 255 -9.90 -7.24 -23.15
C LYS A 255 -9.96 -8.26 -22.01
N LEU A 256 -9.61 -7.84 -20.79
CA LEU A 256 -9.62 -8.70 -19.58
C LEU A 256 -11.04 -8.90 -19.01
N ARG A 257 -12.07 -8.38 -19.72
CA ARG A 257 -13.49 -8.51 -19.37
C ARG A 257 -14.26 -9.49 -20.25
N VAL A 258 -13.64 -10.03 -21.30
CA VAL A 258 -14.31 -10.91 -22.28
C VAL A 258 -14.88 -12.16 -21.60
N ASP A 259 -14.14 -12.77 -20.68
CA ASP A 259 -14.57 -13.97 -19.96
C ASP A 259 -15.60 -13.70 -18.83
N TRP A 260 -15.89 -12.43 -18.50
CA TRP A 260 -16.78 -12.10 -17.36
C TRP A 260 -18.24 -12.51 -17.58
N GLU A 261 -18.68 -12.84 -18.79
CA GLU A 261 -19.99 -13.50 -19.00
C GLU A 261 -20.00 -14.94 -18.46
N LYS A 262 -18.85 -15.62 -18.56
CA LYS A 262 -18.64 -17.02 -18.16
C LYS A 262 -18.28 -17.12 -16.67
N THR A 263 -17.24 -16.42 -16.23
CA THR A 263 -16.75 -16.43 -14.84
C THR A 263 -17.48 -15.47 -13.91
N GLY A 264 -18.12 -14.42 -14.44
CA GLY A 264 -18.42 -13.23 -13.65
C GLY A 264 -17.15 -12.52 -13.17
N CYS A 265 -17.32 -11.55 -12.28
CA CYS A 265 -16.22 -10.90 -11.58
C CYS A 265 -16.58 -10.55 -10.13
N THR A 266 -15.57 -10.33 -9.29
CA THR A 266 -15.72 -9.85 -7.92
C THR A 266 -15.57 -8.33 -7.88
N LEU A 267 -16.55 -7.63 -7.30
CA LEU A 267 -16.36 -6.25 -6.83
C LEU A 267 -15.60 -6.28 -5.51
N ILE A 268 -14.36 -5.82 -5.52
CA ILE A 268 -13.60 -5.58 -4.30
C ILE A 268 -13.73 -4.10 -3.94
N THR A 269 -14.28 -3.81 -2.76
CA THR A 269 -14.54 -2.43 -2.32
C THR A 269 -14.38 -2.29 -0.82
N TYR A 270 -13.79 -1.18 -0.37
CA TYR A 270 -13.44 -0.94 1.04
C TYR A 270 -13.18 0.54 1.31
N GLY A 271 -13.21 0.90 2.60
CA GLY A 271 -13.03 2.27 3.06
C GLY A 271 -11.59 2.60 3.40
N THR A 272 -10.96 3.52 2.67
CA THR A 272 -9.64 4.06 3.00
C THR A 272 -9.69 5.55 3.32
N THR A 273 -8.58 6.13 3.77
CA THR A 273 -8.47 7.55 4.12
C THR A 273 -7.23 8.16 3.47
N ASP A 274 -7.39 9.30 2.79
CA ASP A 274 -6.30 9.96 2.09
C ASP A 274 -5.33 10.71 3.03
N ILE A 275 -4.21 11.18 2.48
CA ILE A 275 -3.19 11.98 3.19
C ILE A 275 -3.72 13.33 3.73
N CYS A 276 -4.97 13.71 3.42
CA CYS A 276 -5.67 14.88 3.90
C CYS A 276 -6.80 14.56 4.90
N GLY A 277 -6.96 13.30 5.31
CA GLY A 277 -7.99 12.87 6.27
C GLY A 277 -9.41 12.77 5.68
N ARG A 278 -9.54 12.64 4.36
CA ARG A 278 -10.80 12.44 3.63
C ARG A 278 -11.06 10.95 3.41
N PHE A 279 -12.29 10.50 3.64
CA PHE A 279 -12.66 9.12 3.39
C PHE A 279 -12.83 8.88 1.88
N MET A 280 -12.43 7.69 1.46
CA MET A 280 -12.37 7.25 0.07
C MET A 280 -12.92 5.83 -0.03
N LEU A 281 -13.77 5.58 -1.01
CA LEU A 281 -14.39 4.28 -1.25
C LEU A 281 -13.88 3.74 -2.59
N ASN A 282 -13.05 2.71 -2.52
CA ASN A 282 -12.40 2.14 -3.70
C ASN A 282 -13.36 1.19 -4.45
N TYR A 283 -13.28 1.18 -5.78
CA TYR A 283 -13.98 0.22 -6.63
C TYR A 283 -12.98 -0.50 -7.53
N ILE A 284 -12.80 -1.79 -7.27
CA ILE A 284 -11.93 -2.69 -8.02
C ILE A 284 -12.81 -3.84 -8.55
N LEU A 285 -12.61 -4.25 -9.79
CA LEU A 285 -13.27 -5.43 -10.37
C LEU A 285 -12.22 -6.49 -10.69
N ALA A 286 -12.45 -7.74 -10.28
CA ALA A 286 -11.48 -8.82 -10.44
C ALA A 286 -12.13 -10.05 -11.09
N GLY A 287 -11.59 -10.48 -12.24
CA GLY A 287 -12.10 -11.61 -13.02
C GLY A 287 -11.10 -12.77 -13.05
N ARG A 288 -10.94 -13.41 -14.23
CA ARG A 288 -9.89 -14.42 -14.44
C ARG A 288 -8.49 -13.82 -14.27
N ASP A 289 -8.12 -12.84 -15.09
CA ASP A 289 -6.70 -12.49 -15.24
C ASP A 289 -6.11 -11.76 -14.02
N ARG A 290 -6.79 -10.71 -13.55
CA ARG A 290 -6.32 -9.87 -12.43
C ARG A 290 -7.44 -8.97 -11.85
N PRO A 291 -7.22 -8.35 -10.68
CA PRO A 291 -8.00 -7.22 -10.20
C PRO A 291 -7.66 -5.91 -10.94
N VAL A 292 -8.67 -5.08 -11.16
CA VAL A 292 -8.65 -3.89 -12.01
C VAL A 292 -9.22 -2.70 -11.24
N PHE A 293 -8.43 -1.65 -11.01
CA PHE A 293 -8.95 -0.41 -10.40
C PHE A 293 -9.86 0.34 -11.38
N ILE A 294 -11.06 0.71 -10.93
CA ILE A 294 -12.09 1.35 -11.76
C ILE A 294 -12.22 2.84 -11.42
N LYS A 295 -12.49 3.16 -10.14
CA LYS A 295 -12.66 4.52 -9.61
C LYS A 295 -12.48 4.55 -8.09
N CYS A 296 -12.34 5.75 -7.53
CA CYS A 296 -12.51 6.02 -6.11
C CYS A 296 -13.60 7.09 -5.88
N ASP A 297 -14.57 6.81 -5.01
CA ASP A 297 -15.57 7.81 -4.62
C ASP A 297 -15.12 8.59 -3.37
N HIS A 298 -15.15 9.93 -3.46
CA HIS A 298 -14.99 10.83 -2.31
C HIS A 298 -16.27 10.94 -1.47
N VAL A 299 -16.39 10.13 -0.42
CA VAL A 299 -17.47 10.29 0.58
C VAL A 299 -17.10 11.44 1.52
N LYS A 300 -17.79 12.59 1.38
CA LYS A 300 -17.54 13.76 2.25
C LYS A 300 -17.86 13.38 3.71
N ARG A 301 -17.15 13.98 4.67
CA ARG A 301 -17.20 13.57 6.09
C ARG A 301 -18.56 13.75 6.80
N LYS A 302 -19.52 14.49 6.21
CA LYS A 302 -20.93 14.55 6.66
C LYS A 302 -21.79 13.43 6.06
N ASP A 303 -21.36 12.89 4.93
CA ASP A 303 -22.10 11.95 4.09
C ASP A 303 -21.64 10.50 4.34
N LYS A 304 -21.04 10.22 5.52
CA LYS A 304 -20.86 8.87 6.10
C LYS A 304 -22.20 8.18 6.43
N ASN A 305 -23.27 8.56 5.75
CA ASN A 305 -24.59 8.04 5.92
C ASN A 305 -24.69 6.76 5.09
N TYR A 306 -25.05 5.64 5.72
CA TYR A 306 -25.05 4.30 5.11
C TYR A 306 -25.82 4.26 3.76
N ALA A 307 -26.88 5.06 3.63
CA ALA A 307 -27.63 5.22 2.40
C ALA A 307 -26.81 5.73 1.20
N ALA A 308 -25.84 6.63 1.41
CA ALA A 308 -25.00 7.16 0.32
C ALA A 308 -23.99 6.14 -0.19
N MET A 309 -23.46 5.28 0.68
CA MET A 309 -22.65 4.14 0.29
C MET A 309 -23.49 3.10 -0.45
N LEU A 310 -24.67 2.76 0.09
CA LEU A 310 -25.60 1.80 -0.52
C LEU A 310 -25.99 2.21 -1.95
N GLU A 311 -26.42 3.45 -2.18
CA GLU A 311 -26.81 3.89 -3.52
C GLU A 311 -25.62 3.97 -4.50
N SER A 312 -24.41 4.31 -4.06
CA SER A 312 -23.25 4.26 -4.97
C SER A 312 -22.85 2.83 -5.33
N TRP A 313 -22.94 1.87 -4.38
CA TRP A 313 -22.78 0.45 -4.69
C TRP A 313 -23.87 -0.02 -5.67
N LYS A 314 -25.14 0.35 -5.45
CA LYS A 314 -26.24 -0.01 -6.37
C LYS A 314 -26.06 0.56 -7.77
N SER A 315 -25.66 1.83 -7.92
CA SER A 315 -25.35 2.41 -9.24
C SER A 315 -24.25 1.61 -9.93
N PHE A 316 -23.14 1.39 -9.22
CA PHE A 316 -22.00 0.67 -9.75
C PHE A 316 -22.32 -0.78 -10.16
N LEU A 317 -23.15 -1.49 -9.39
CA LEU A 317 -23.58 -2.85 -9.71
C LEU A 317 -24.52 -2.89 -10.94
N ARG A 318 -25.43 -1.92 -11.09
CA ARG A 318 -26.28 -1.77 -12.29
C ARG A 318 -25.47 -1.48 -13.56
N GLU A 319 -24.39 -0.72 -13.40
CA GLU A 319 -23.40 -0.44 -14.46
C GLU A 319 -22.54 -1.67 -14.81
N ASN A 320 -22.28 -2.57 -13.84
CA ASN A 320 -21.36 -3.70 -13.98
C ASN A 320 -22.06 -5.06 -13.74
N LYS A 321 -23.01 -5.40 -14.61
CA LYS A 321 -23.90 -6.58 -14.53
C LYS A 321 -23.25 -7.97 -14.45
N HIS A 322 -21.92 -8.06 -14.59
CA HIS A 322 -21.17 -9.31 -14.47
C HIS A 322 -20.64 -9.57 -13.05
N VAL A 323 -20.88 -8.65 -12.09
CA VAL A 323 -20.47 -8.84 -10.70
C VAL A 323 -21.27 -10.00 -10.07
N THR A 324 -20.58 -11.09 -9.76
CA THR A 324 -21.15 -12.30 -9.11
C THR A 324 -20.80 -12.37 -7.62
N ALA A 325 -19.82 -11.60 -7.15
CA ALA A 325 -19.46 -11.50 -5.75
C ALA A 325 -19.04 -10.08 -5.34
N ILE A 326 -19.21 -9.74 -4.07
CA ILE A 326 -18.66 -8.54 -3.43
C ILE A 326 -17.70 -8.97 -2.32
N CYS A 327 -16.45 -8.56 -2.44
CA CYS A 327 -15.43 -8.71 -1.41
C CYS A 327 -15.20 -7.37 -0.70
N THR A 328 -15.31 -7.34 0.62
CA THR A 328 -15.15 -6.11 1.41
C THR A 328 -14.62 -6.39 2.82
N ASP A 329 -14.07 -5.36 3.45
CA ASP A 329 -13.59 -5.43 4.83
C ASP A 329 -14.73 -5.68 5.83
N SER A 330 -14.37 -6.10 7.04
CA SER A 330 -15.33 -6.39 8.12
C SER A 330 -15.79 -5.12 8.85
N PHE A 331 -15.53 -3.92 8.33
CA PHE A 331 -15.91 -2.66 8.98
C PHE A 331 -17.43 -2.47 8.94
N SER A 332 -17.99 -1.95 10.03
CA SER A 332 -19.44 -2.03 10.30
C SER A 332 -20.32 -1.37 9.23
N SER A 333 -19.87 -0.28 8.60
CA SER A 333 -20.62 0.35 7.51
C SER A 333 -20.62 -0.48 6.22
N ASN A 334 -19.53 -1.19 5.93
CA ASN A 334 -19.39 -2.00 4.71
C ASN A 334 -20.17 -3.32 4.85
N LYS A 335 -20.06 -3.97 6.02
CA LYS A 335 -20.90 -5.11 6.38
C LYS A 335 -22.39 -4.77 6.31
N ALA A 336 -22.81 -3.62 6.85
CA ALA A 336 -24.21 -3.20 6.79
C ALA A 336 -24.73 -3.02 5.34
N VAL A 337 -23.93 -2.42 4.44
CA VAL A 337 -24.30 -2.28 3.02
C VAL A 337 -24.39 -3.64 2.33
N ALA A 338 -23.43 -4.54 2.56
CA ALA A 338 -23.48 -5.90 2.02
C ALA A 338 -24.70 -6.69 2.52
N GLU A 339 -25.00 -6.63 3.81
CA GLU A 339 -26.20 -7.24 4.41
C GLU A 339 -27.52 -6.66 3.87
N ALA A 340 -27.52 -5.44 3.35
CA ALA A 340 -28.69 -4.81 2.74
C ALA A 340 -28.88 -5.24 1.28
N LEU A 341 -27.78 -5.31 0.51
CA LEU A 341 -27.80 -5.80 -0.87
C LEU A 341 -28.18 -7.28 -0.94
N ALA A 342 -27.71 -8.11 0.00
CA ALA A 342 -28.11 -9.52 0.10
C ALA A 342 -29.62 -9.72 0.39
N LYS A 343 -30.32 -8.69 0.89
CA LYS A 343 -31.76 -8.68 1.15
C LYS A 343 -32.57 -7.99 0.04
N ASP A 344 -31.91 -7.35 -0.92
CA ASP A 344 -32.54 -6.63 -2.02
C ASP A 344 -32.75 -7.59 -3.21
N PRO A 345 -33.98 -7.82 -3.70
CA PRO A 345 -34.23 -8.72 -4.83
C PRO A 345 -33.48 -8.37 -6.12
N GLU A 346 -33.00 -7.13 -6.29
CA GLU A 346 -32.17 -6.74 -7.43
C GLU A 346 -30.73 -7.31 -7.32
N PHE A 347 -30.21 -7.50 -6.11
CA PHE A 347 -28.80 -7.84 -5.84
C PHE A 347 -28.60 -9.12 -5.03
N SER A 348 -29.66 -9.79 -4.60
CA SER A 348 -29.63 -11.02 -3.79
C SER A 348 -29.03 -12.25 -4.49
N HIS A 349 -28.65 -12.13 -5.76
CA HIS A 349 -27.91 -13.14 -6.53
C HIS A 349 -26.38 -12.96 -6.46
N ILE A 350 -25.91 -11.90 -5.80
CA ILE A 350 -24.49 -11.54 -5.70
C ILE A 350 -23.97 -11.99 -4.33
N TYR A 351 -22.93 -12.84 -4.33
CA TYR A 351 -22.41 -13.42 -3.09
C TYR A 351 -21.56 -12.43 -2.28
N TRP A 352 -21.55 -12.54 -0.94
CA TRP A 352 -20.67 -11.72 -0.09
C TRP A 352 -19.47 -12.50 0.47
N ILE A 353 -18.29 -11.88 0.43
CA ILE A 353 -17.01 -12.50 0.82
C ILE A 353 -16.24 -11.56 1.76
N PRO A 354 -15.80 -12.02 2.95
CA PRO A 354 -14.84 -11.30 3.78
C PRO A 354 -13.49 -11.06 3.07
N TYR A 355 -12.92 -9.85 3.20
CA TYR A 355 -11.58 -9.53 2.70
C TYR A 355 -10.50 -10.22 3.55
N THR A 356 -9.91 -11.31 3.04
CA THR A 356 -9.03 -12.21 3.80
C THR A 356 -7.85 -11.50 4.44
N ALA A 357 -7.20 -10.59 3.71
CA ALA A 357 -6.03 -9.88 4.23
C ALA A 357 -6.36 -8.99 5.44
N TYR A 358 -7.56 -8.41 5.50
CA TYR A 358 -8.04 -7.62 6.63
C TYR A 358 -8.43 -8.50 7.83
N CYS A 359 -9.00 -9.69 7.56
CA CYS A 359 -9.26 -10.67 8.61
C CYS A 359 -7.96 -11.16 9.28
N MET A 360 -6.86 -11.28 8.50
CA MET A 360 -5.53 -11.64 9.02
C MET A 360 -4.82 -10.47 9.72
N ASP A 361 -4.93 -9.24 9.20
CA ASP A 361 -4.45 -8.03 9.90
C ASP A 361 -5.12 -7.89 11.28
N LEU A 362 -6.44 -8.08 11.35
CA LEU A 362 -7.19 -8.07 12.61
C LEU A 362 -6.79 -9.23 13.55
N PHE A 363 -6.46 -10.41 13.03
CA PHE A 363 -5.91 -11.51 13.86
C PHE A 363 -4.55 -11.15 14.46
N LEU A 364 -3.64 -10.60 13.66
CA LEU A 364 -2.32 -10.15 14.11
C LEU A 364 -2.44 -8.98 15.11
N HIS A 365 -3.40 -8.08 14.92
CA HIS A 365 -3.72 -7.01 15.85
C HIS A 365 -4.26 -7.53 17.19
N ASP A 366 -5.15 -8.52 17.19
CA ASP A 366 -5.65 -9.13 18.44
C ASP A 366 -4.51 -9.81 19.21
N LEU A 367 -3.70 -10.63 18.52
CA LEU A 367 -2.51 -11.28 19.08
C LEU A 367 -1.56 -10.24 19.70
N GLY A 368 -1.27 -9.14 18.99
CA GLY A 368 -0.43 -8.05 19.49
C GLY A 368 -1.03 -7.23 20.66
N ASN A 369 -2.32 -7.38 20.96
CA ASN A 369 -2.97 -6.73 22.11
C ASN A 369 -3.10 -7.64 23.34
N MET A 370 -2.87 -8.96 23.22
CA MET A 370 -2.78 -9.86 24.38
C MET A 370 -1.66 -9.40 25.31
N ARG A 371 -1.92 -9.35 26.62
CA ARG A 371 -1.05 -8.60 27.56
C ARG A 371 0.41 -9.10 27.57
N TRP A 372 0.62 -10.40 27.43
CA TRP A 372 1.95 -11.00 27.40
C TRP A 372 2.67 -10.70 26.06
N ALA A 373 2.00 -10.92 24.93
CA ALA A 373 2.53 -10.65 23.60
C ALA A 373 2.87 -9.16 23.42
N LYS A 374 2.01 -8.28 23.92
CA LYS A 374 2.22 -6.84 23.90
C LYS A 374 3.50 -6.43 24.63
N ASN A 375 3.75 -6.95 25.83
CA ASN A 375 4.98 -6.64 26.58
C ASN A 375 6.23 -7.07 25.80
N ILE A 376 6.22 -8.28 25.23
CA ILE A 376 7.32 -8.82 24.40
C ILE A 376 7.58 -7.92 23.18
N VAL A 377 6.52 -7.45 22.52
CA VAL A 377 6.59 -6.53 21.39
C VAL A 377 7.05 -5.13 21.81
N GLU A 378 6.68 -4.63 23.00
CA GLU A 378 7.15 -3.34 23.51
C GLU A 378 8.65 -3.37 23.85
N ASP A 379 9.15 -4.44 24.48
CA ASP A 379 10.58 -4.67 24.74
C ASP A 379 11.40 -4.77 23.43
N ALA A 380 10.93 -5.56 22.45
CA ALA A 380 11.54 -5.63 21.13
C ALA A 380 11.55 -4.27 20.41
N ASN A 381 10.51 -3.47 20.60
CA ASN A 381 10.46 -2.12 20.05
C ASN A 381 11.48 -1.18 20.71
N GLU A 382 11.81 -1.30 22.00
CA GLU A 382 12.91 -0.52 22.60
C GLU A 382 14.29 -0.94 22.04
N VAL A 383 14.52 -2.23 21.79
CA VAL A 383 15.73 -2.71 21.08
C VAL A 383 15.81 -2.08 19.68
N VAL A 384 14.73 -2.15 18.89
CA VAL A 384 14.68 -1.56 17.54
C VAL A 384 14.86 -0.03 17.56
N LYS A 385 14.21 0.67 18.49
CA LYS A 385 14.35 2.14 18.65
C LYS A 385 15.80 2.50 18.98
N PHE A 386 16.46 1.77 19.89
CA PHE A 386 17.85 2.03 20.28
C PHE A 386 18.79 1.97 19.06
N PHE A 387 18.75 0.88 18.30
CA PHE A 387 19.59 0.74 17.09
C PHE A 387 19.24 1.72 15.96
N ARG A 388 17.97 2.14 15.83
CA ARG A 388 17.55 3.13 14.80
C ARG A 388 17.84 4.58 15.19
N ILE A 389 17.97 4.91 16.47
CA ILE A 389 18.24 6.27 16.96
C ILE A 389 19.73 6.51 17.18
N HIS A 390 20.48 5.52 17.63
CA HIS A 390 21.89 5.68 18.01
C HIS A 390 22.84 5.12 16.95
N SER A 391 23.34 6.01 16.09
CA SER A 391 24.31 5.72 15.01
C SER A 391 25.63 5.07 15.47
N VAL A 392 25.90 5.06 16.78
CA VAL A 392 27.10 4.46 17.38
C VAL A 392 26.76 3.36 18.41
N SER A 393 25.57 2.74 18.31
CA SER A 393 25.08 1.67 19.22
C SER A 393 26.13 0.61 19.54
N ARG A 394 26.93 0.18 18.55
CA ARG A 394 27.99 -0.82 18.74
C ARG A 394 29.11 -0.36 19.69
N LYS A 395 29.45 0.93 19.77
CA LYS A 395 30.41 1.42 20.79
C LYS A 395 29.74 1.63 22.15
N MET A 396 28.44 1.95 22.17
CA MET A 396 27.68 2.13 23.41
C MET A 396 27.40 0.81 24.15
N LEU A 397 27.28 -0.31 23.43
CA LEU A 397 27.08 -1.65 24.01
C LEU A 397 28.39 -2.38 24.38
N TYR A 398 29.53 -2.02 23.76
CA TYR A 398 30.82 -2.69 24.00
C TYR A 398 31.87 -1.80 24.68
N GLY A 399 31.53 -0.57 25.05
CA GLY A 399 32.47 0.44 25.53
C GLY A 399 32.06 1.07 26.86
N ASN A 400 32.99 1.13 27.82
CA ASN A 400 32.89 1.94 29.04
C ASN A 400 33.06 3.44 28.75
N ASP A 401 32.41 3.94 27.70
CA ASP A 401 32.57 5.30 27.20
C ASP A 401 31.80 6.31 28.07
N LYS A 402 32.55 6.99 28.93
CA LYS A 402 32.03 7.99 29.88
C LYS A 402 31.50 9.27 29.21
N THR A 403 31.63 9.41 27.88
CA THR A 403 31.03 10.52 27.13
C THR A 403 29.53 10.34 26.86
N CYS A 404 29.00 9.13 27.03
CA CYS A 404 27.59 8.84 26.78
C CYS A 404 26.67 9.44 27.88
N PRO A 405 25.63 10.22 27.54
CA PRO A 405 24.65 10.73 28.51
C PRO A 405 23.99 9.63 29.34
N TYR A 406 23.79 9.89 30.64
CA TYR A 406 23.30 8.89 31.61
C TYR A 406 22.00 8.18 31.16
N ALA A 407 21.00 8.94 30.69
CA ALA A 407 19.73 8.38 30.21
C ALA A 407 19.84 7.54 28.92
N ILE A 408 20.95 7.63 28.17
CA ILE A 408 21.25 6.72 27.05
C ILE A 408 21.99 5.48 27.59
N ARG A 409 22.83 5.63 28.62
CA ARG A 409 23.51 4.50 29.28
C ARG A 409 22.52 3.55 29.94
N ASP A 410 21.51 4.06 30.67
CA ASP A 410 20.46 3.21 31.27
C ASP A 410 19.72 2.38 30.20
N LYS A 411 19.41 3.00 29.05
CA LYS A 411 18.80 2.33 27.90
C LYS A 411 19.74 1.32 27.25
N ALA A 412 21.03 1.62 27.13
CA ALA A 412 22.03 0.66 26.64
C ALA A 412 22.10 -0.57 27.55
N CYS A 413 22.19 -0.38 28.88
CA CYS A 413 22.19 -1.46 29.87
C CYS A 413 20.86 -2.25 29.93
N PHE A 414 19.73 -1.64 29.52
CA PHE A 414 18.45 -2.35 29.36
C PHE A 414 18.44 -3.21 28.09
N VAL A 415 18.78 -2.62 26.94
CA VAL A 415 18.85 -3.29 25.64
C VAL A 415 19.88 -4.43 25.65
N GLU A 416 21.04 -4.22 26.28
CA GLU A 416 22.07 -5.25 26.47
C GLU A 416 21.50 -6.48 27.18
N ARG A 417 20.83 -6.27 28.33
CA ARG A 417 20.22 -7.37 29.11
C ARG A 417 19.10 -8.08 28.34
N LEU A 418 18.32 -7.37 27.53
CA LEU A 418 17.33 -8.00 26.64
C LEU A 418 18.00 -8.87 25.58
N VAL A 419 18.96 -8.34 24.81
CA VAL A 419 19.58 -9.11 23.71
C VAL A 419 20.49 -10.25 24.19
N GLN A 420 20.97 -10.20 25.44
CA GLN A 420 21.66 -11.32 26.10
C GLN A 420 20.70 -12.33 26.76
N SER A 421 19.41 -12.02 26.90
CA SER A 421 18.42 -12.89 27.58
C SER A 421 17.89 -13.99 26.65
N THR A 422 18.16 -15.25 27.00
CA THR A 422 17.56 -16.41 26.33
C THR A 422 16.03 -16.42 26.46
N HIS A 423 15.47 -15.89 27.56
CA HIS A 423 14.03 -15.79 27.76
C HIS A 423 13.40 -14.87 26.71
N PHE A 424 13.98 -13.68 26.50
CA PHE A 424 13.52 -12.71 25.50
C PHE A 424 13.51 -13.32 24.08
N TRP A 425 14.57 -14.04 23.69
CA TRP A 425 14.60 -14.69 22.37
C TRP A 425 13.64 -15.88 22.22
N ASN A 426 13.32 -16.57 23.31
CA ASN A 426 12.29 -17.61 23.32
C ASN A 426 10.88 -16.99 23.22
N ASP A 427 10.61 -15.91 23.93
CA ASP A 427 9.36 -15.14 23.84
C ASP A 427 9.13 -14.59 22.43
N ILE A 428 10.18 -14.02 21.81
CA ILE A 428 10.12 -13.50 20.45
C ILE A 428 9.86 -14.62 19.43
N ARG A 429 10.47 -15.80 19.61
CA ARG A 429 10.15 -16.98 18.80
C ARG A 429 8.70 -17.43 19.00
N MET A 430 8.21 -17.51 20.24
CA MET A 430 6.82 -17.87 20.55
C MET A 430 5.82 -16.93 19.85
N VAL A 431 6.07 -15.62 19.82
CA VAL A 431 5.22 -14.67 19.09
C VAL A 431 5.34 -14.86 17.57
N PHE A 432 6.55 -15.07 17.05
CA PHE A 432 6.79 -15.32 15.62
C PHE A 432 6.07 -16.58 15.11
N ASP A 433 6.20 -17.70 15.83
CA ASP A 433 5.58 -18.99 15.50
C ASP A 433 4.04 -18.91 15.45
N LEU A 434 3.43 -18.00 16.21
CA LEU A 434 2.00 -17.70 16.19
C LEU A 434 1.58 -16.78 15.05
N MET A 435 2.45 -15.87 14.62
CA MET A 435 2.21 -15.00 13.47
C MET A 435 2.33 -15.76 12.14
N GLU A 436 3.16 -16.80 12.07
CA GLU A 436 3.46 -17.55 10.84
C GLU A 436 2.22 -18.07 10.11
N GLY A 437 1.20 -18.56 10.83
CA GLY A 437 -0.04 -19.03 10.22
C GLY A 437 -0.79 -17.94 9.44
N ALA A 438 -0.93 -16.75 10.03
CA ALA A 438 -1.57 -15.61 9.38
C ALA A 438 -0.67 -14.98 8.29
N TYR A 439 0.65 -14.98 8.51
CA TYR A 439 1.63 -14.56 7.49
C TYR A 439 1.58 -15.45 6.25
N SER A 440 1.48 -16.77 6.43
CA SER A 440 1.33 -17.75 5.34
C SER A 440 0.05 -17.51 4.52
N ILE A 441 -1.09 -17.24 5.18
CA ILE A 441 -2.33 -16.84 4.51
C ILE A 441 -2.15 -15.53 3.73
N LEU A 442 -1.54 -14.51 4.34
CA LEU A 442 -1.24 -13.23 3.67
C LEU A 442 -0.36 -13.43 2.42
N ARG A 443 0.70 -14.25 2.51
CA ARG A 443 1.61 -14.59 1.39
C ARG A 443 1.02 -15.59 0.38
N MET A 444 -0.12 -16.19 0.69
CA MET A 444 -0.93 -16.94 -0.27
C MET A 444 -1.84 -16.01 -1.07
N VAL A 445 -2.54 -15.08 -0.41
CA VAL A 445 -3.52 -14.19 -1.06
C VAL A 445 -2.88 -12.97 -1.75
N ASP A 446 -1.67 -12.55 -1.34
CA ASP A 446 -0.86 -11.52 -2.01
C ASP A 446 -0.43 -11.93 -3.44
N ARG A 447 -0.61 -13.19 -3.85
CA ARG A 447 -0.22 -13.64 -5.20
C ARG A 447 -1.20 -13.17 -6.26
N ASP A 448 -0.70 -12.96 -7.48
CA ASP A 448 -1.49 -12.58 -8.65
C ASP A 448 -2.25 -13.78 -9.27
N VAL A 449 -2.87 -14.62 -8.44
CA VAL A 449 -3.66 -15.81 -8.84
C VAL A 449 -4.84 -16.05 -7.88
N HIS A 450 -5.89 -16.73 -8.32
CA HIS A 450 -6.99 -17.12 -7.43
C HIS A 450 -6.53 -18.10 -6.36
N CYS A 451 -7.00 -17.89 -5.13
CA CYS A 451 -6.58 -18.63 -3.95
C CYS A 451 -7.74 -19.05 -3.04
N ILE A 452 -8.99 -18.72 -3.40
CA ILE A 452 -10.18 -18.90 -2.55
C ILE A 452 -10.40 -20.37 -2.11
N SER A 453 -10.04 -21.35 -2.95
CA SER A 453 -10.10 -22.78 -2.62
C SER A 453 -9.15 -23.22 -1.51
N ARG A 454 -8.06 -22.47 -1.29
CA ARG A 454 -7.01 -22.77 -0.31
C ARG A 454 -7.20 -22.02 1.01
N VAL A 455 -8.00 -20.94 1.01
CA VAL A 455 -8.30 -20.14 2.21
C VAL A 455 -8.99 -20.97 3.30
N TYR A 456 -9.85 -21.94 2.92
CA TYR A 456 -10.50 -22.83 3.89
C TYR A 456 -9.48 -23.68 4.68
N ASP A 457 -8.66 -24.48 3.98
CA ASP A 457 -7.64 -25.34 4.63
C ASP A 457 -6.63 -24.53 5.43
N ALA A 458 -6.20 -23.37 4.90
CA ALA A 458 -5.25 -22.51 5.59
C ALA A 458 -5.83 -21.88 6.87
N ALA A 459 -7.11 -21.46 6.85
CA ALA A 459 -7.79 -20.96 8.05
C ALA A 459 -7.99 -22.05 9.11
N VAL A 460 -8.37 -23.28 8.70
CA VAL A 460 -8.43 -24.44 9.59
C VAL A 460 -7.05 -24.75 10.19
N ALA A 461 -5.98 -24.61 9.39
CA ALA A 461 -4.60 -24.84 9.84
C ALA A 461 -4.06 -23.79 10.84
N LEU A 462 -4.69 -22.62 11.00
CA LEU A 462 -4.31 -21.64 12.03
C LEU A 462 -4.31 -22.27 13.43
N LYS A 463 -5.30 -23.13 13.71
CA LYS A 463 -5.38 -23.87 14.97
C LYS A 463 -4.14 -24.74 15.22
N ASN A 464 -3.57 -25.34 14.17
CA ASN A 464 -2.40 -26.20 14.28
C ASN A 464 -1.12 -25.40 14.62
N CYS A 465 -1.01 -24.16 14.13
CA CYS A 465 0.08 -23.26 14.52
C CYS A 465 0.02 -22.95 16.02
N VAL A 466 -1.17 -22.64 16.55
CA VAL A 466 -1.39 -22.39 17.99
C VAL A 466 -1.20 -23.64 18.85
N LEU A 467 -1.43 -24.84 18.31
CA LEU A 467 -1.13 -26.11 18.99
C LEU A 467 0.38 -26.43 18.99
N ALA A 468 1.11 -26.10 17.92
CA ALA A 468 2.56 -26.29 17.85
C ALA A 468 3.35 -25.29 18.72
N ALA A 469 2.83 -24.07 18.91
CA ALA A 469 3.50 -23.01 19.65
C ALA A 469 3.75 -23.37 21.15
N PRO A 470 4.85 -22.88 21.76
CA PRO A 470 5.26 -23.21 23.13
C PRO A 470 4.47 -22.43 24.21
N LEU A 471 3.16 -22.26 24.02
CA LEU A 471 2.27 -21.53 24.93
C LEU A 471 1.95 -22.31 26.21
N THR A 472 1.80 -21.58 27.34
CA THR A 472 1.10 -22.10 28.52
C THR A 472 -0.38 -22.36 28.20
N GLU A 473 -1.06 -23.18 29.02
CA GLU A 473 -2.47 -23.53 28.84
C GLU A 473 -3.39 -22.30 28.76
N GLY A 474 -3.19 -21.30 29.62
CA GLY A 474 -3.99 -20.07 29.61
C GLY A 474 -3.79 -19.21 28.36
N GLN A 475 -2.53 -19.02 27.92
CA GLN A 475 -2.25 -18.32 26.65
C GLN A 475 -2.81 -19.09 25.46
N ARG A 476 -2.74 -20.43 25.48
CA ARG A 476 -3.26 -21.29 24.42
C ARG A 476 -4.77 -21.19 24.30
N ALA A 477 -5.50 -21.09 25.40
CA ALA A 477 -6.93 -20.81 25.40
C ALA A 477 -7.24 -19.42 24.80
N GLU A 478 -6.54 -18.37 25.26
CA GLU A 478 -6.69 -16.98 24.78
C GLU A 478 -6.47 -16.88 23.25
N VAL A 479 -5.42 -17.52 22.72
CA VAL A 479 -5.15 -17.50 21.27
C VAL A 479 -6.12 -18.38 20.48
N LEU A 480 -6.55 -19.54 21.01
CA LEU A 480 -7.54 -20.38 20.33
C LEU A 480 -8.92 -19.72 20.23
N GLU A 481 -9.33 -18.94 21.23
CA GLU A 481 -10.55 -18.12 21.16
C GLU A 481 -10.46 -17.08 20.05
N VAL A 482 -9.32 -16.39 19.92
CA VAL A 482 -9.08 -15.43 18.82
C VAL A 482 -9.04 -16.12 17.45
N VAL A 483 -8.42 -17.31 17.33
CA VAL A 483 -8.46 -18.11 16.09
C VAL A 483 -9.90 -18.46 15.71
N SER A 484 -10.73 -18.93 16.64
CA SER A 484 -12.13 -19.25 16.34
C SER A 484 -12.87 -18.00 15.86
N ASN A 485 -12.86 -16.94 16.67
CA ASN A 485 -13.55 -15.69 16.37
C ASN A 485 -13.13 -15.08 15.02
N ARG A 486 -11.86 -15.21 14.60
CA ARG A 486 -11.38 -14.70 13.30
C ARG A 486 -11.63 -15.67 12.14
N THR A 487 -11.63 -16.97 12.39
CA THR A 487 -12.03 -17.98 11.39
C THR A 487 -13.51 -17.86 11.06
N ASP A 488 -14.38 -17.66 12.05
CA ASP A 488 -15.82 -17.43 11.89
C ASP A 488 -16.14 -16.10 11.17
N GLN A 489 -15.22 -15.12 11.19
CA GLN A 489 -15.32 -13.87 10.43
C GLN A 489 -14.78 -13.99 9.00
N LEU A 490 -13.88 -14.94 8.73
CA LEU A 490 -13.24 -15.15 7.44
C LEU A 490 -14.03 -16.13 6.55
N LEU A 491 -14.46 -17.26 7.11
CA LEU A 491 -15.01 -18.38 6.34
C LEU A 491 -16.51 -18.22 6.08
N SER A 492 -16.85 -17.72 4.90
CA SER A 492 -18.17 -17.90 4.28
C SER A 492 -18.27 -19.22 3.49
N PRO A 493 -19.47 -19.79 3.27
CA PRO A 493 -19.67 -21.06 2.57
C PRO A 493 -18.96 -21.21 1.22
N VAL A 494 -18.77 -20.13 0.44
CA VAL A 494 -18.04 -20.20 -0.84
C VAL A 494 -16.57 -20.61 -0.70
N HIS A 495 -15.93 -20.40 0.47
CA HIS A 495 -14.56 -20.88 0.73
C HIS A 495 -14.51 -22.41 0.91
N ALA A 496 -15.52 -22.98 1.57
CA ALA A 496 -15.67 -24.43 1.69
C ALA A 496 -16.10 -25.07 0.36
N VAL A 497 -16.91 -24.36 -0.44
CA VAL A 497 -17.38 -24.85 -1.74
C VAL A 497 -16.30 -24.77 -2.81
N SER A 498 -15.52 -23.69 -2.88
CA SER A 498 -14.33 -23.61 -3.76
C SER A 498 -13.34 -24.73 -3.42
N ARG A 499 -13.14 -25.01 -2.13
CA ARG A 499 -12.35 -26.13 -1.62
C ARG A 499 -12.88 -27.53 -2.01
N LEU A 500 -14.19 -27.68 -2.22
CA LEU A 500 -14.82 -28.89 -2.76
C LEU A 500 -14.85 -28.95 -4.30
N LEU A 501 -14.43 -27.89 -4.99
CA LEU A 501 -14.40 -27.79 -6.45
C LEU A 501 -12.98 -27.76 -7.02
N ASP A 502 -11.94 -27.54 -6.21
CA ASP A 502 -10.54 -27.52 -6.66
C ASP A 502 -10.02 -28.95 -6.96
N PRO A 503 -9.59 -29.26 -8.20
CA PRO A 503 -9.05 -30.57 -8.57
C PRO A 503 -7.81 -30.98 -7.80
N MET A 504 -6.98 -30.01 -7.37
CA MET A 504 -5.78 -30.29 -6.56
C MET A 504 -6.11 -30.85 -5.17
N LEU A 505 -7.29 -30.49 -4.65
CA LEU A 505 -7.63 -30.65 -3.24
C LEU A 505 -8.67 -31.75 -3.00
N ARG A 506 -9.10 -32.48 -4.04
CA ARG A 506 -10.13 -33.53 -3.96
C ARG A 506 -9.83 -34.55 -2.85
N ASP A 507 -10.70 -34.59 -1.85
CA ASP A 507 -10.55 -35.43 -0.65
C ASP A 507 -11.92 -36.02 -0.25
N ARG A 508 -12.01 -37.35 -0.23
CA ARG A 508 -13.26 -38.09 0.06
C ARG A 508 -13.67 -38.03 1.54
N GLY A 509 -12.73 -37.79 2.46
CA GLY A 509 -13.00 -37.54 3.87
C GLY A 509 -13.63 -36.16 4.06
N VAL A 510 -13.03 -35.12 3.50
CA VAL A 510 -13.56 -33.74 3.50
C VAL A 510 -14.93 -33.69 2.81
N PHE A 511 -15.10 -34.34 1.66
CA PHE A 511 -16.39 -34.45 0.97
C PHE A 511 -17.47 -35.20 1.76
N SER A 512 -17.08 -36.04 2.73
CA SER A 512 -18.01 -36.78 3.59
C SER A 512 -18.48 -35.97 4.81
N ASP A 513 -17.95 -34.76 5.04
CA ASP A 513 -18.38 -33.89 6.13
C ASP A 513 -19.82 -33.36 5.91
N PRO A 514 -20.78 -33.63 6.83
CA PRO A 514 -22.17 -33.19 6.68
C PRO A 514 -22.33 -31.66 6.70
N THR A 515 -21.45 -30.93 7.37
CA THR A 515 -21.43 -29.47 7.45
C THR A 515 -21.03 -28.88 6.11
N LEU A 516 -19.94 -29.38 5.52
CA LEU A 516 -19.47 -28.93 4.20
C LEU A 516 -20.47 -29.25 3.11
N MET A 517 -21.09 -30.43 3.15
CA MET A 517 -22.16 -30.79 2.20
C MET A 517 -23.45 -29.98 2.44
N THR A 518 -23.73 -29.52 3.65
CA THR A 518 -24.83 -28.58 3.93
C THR A 518 -24.52 -27.20 3.36
N GLN A 519 -23.29 -26.70 3.52
CA GLN A 519 -22.81 -25.45 2.93
C GLN A 519 -22.85 -25.50 1.39
N PHE A 520 -22.38 -26.59 0.77
CA PHE A 520 -22.48 -26.79 -0.69
C PHE A 520 -23.93 -26.72 -1.18
N ARG A 521 -24.84 -27.45 -0.53
CA ARG A 521 -26.27 -27.43 -0.90
C ARG A 521 -26.89 -26.03 -0.77
N GLY A 522 -26.49 -25.24 0.24
CA GLY A 522 -26.93 -23.84 0.37
C GLY A 522 -26.38 -22.92 -0.72
N VAL A 523 -25.14 -23.10 -1.15
CA VAL A 523 -24.54 -22.32 -2.26
C VAL A 523 -25.17 -22.70 -3.61
N VAL A 524 -25.46 -23.98 -3.88
CA VAL A 524 -26.21 -24.40 -5.08
C VAL A 524 -27.63 -23.84 -5.05
N GLU A 525 -28.33 -23.94 -3.91
CA GLU A 525 -29.69 -23.40 -3.74
C GLU A 525 -29.78 -21.90 -4.02
N HIS A 526 -28.71 -21.16 -3.73
CA HIS A 526 -28.60 -19.71 -3.93
C HIS A 526 -28.10 -19.29 -5.32
N LEU A 527 -27.08 -19.96 -5.88
CA LEU A 527 -26.42 -19.57 -7.15
C LEU A 527 -26.85 -20.37 -8.39
N VAL A 528 -27.55 -21.49 -8.22
CA VAL A 528 -28.02 -22.37 -9.32
C VAL A 528 -29.54 -22.44 -9.37
N GLY A 529 -30.20 -22.64 -8.22
CA GLY A 529 -31.66 -22.72 -8.12
C GLY A 529 -32.13 -23.62 -6.99
N GLY A 530 -33.41 -23.47 -6.62
CA GLY A 530 -34.01 -24.13 -5.46
C GLY A 530 -33.94 -25.67 -5.48
N ARG A 531 -33.95 -26.26 -4.28
CA ARG A 531 -33.90 -27.72 -4.09
C ARG A 531 -35.02 -28.43 -4.86
N GLY A 532 -34.67 -29.54 -5.52
CA GLY A 532 -35.60 -30.31 -6.34
C GLY A 532 -35.78 -29.80 -7.77
N THR A 533 -35.17 -28.67 -8.16
CA THR A 533 -35.06 -28.31 -9.59
C THR A 533 -34.10 -29.26 -10.33
N PRO A 534 -34.30 -29.52 -11.63
CA PRO A 534 -33.37 -30.35 -12.41
C PRO A 534 -31.93 -29.84 -12.40
N GLN A 535 -31.73 -28.52 -12.41
CA GLN A 535 -30.43 -27.86 -12.38
C GLN A 535 -29.73 -28.03 -11.02
N TYR A 536 -30.48 -27.92 -9.92
CA TYR A 536 -29.96 -28.25 -8.58
C TYR A 536 -29.51 -29.71 -8.54
N GLN A 537 -30.36 -30.64 -9.00
CA GLN A 537 -30.06 -32.07 -8.93
C GLN A 537 -28.86 -32.47 -9.79
N GLU A 538 -28.77 -32.00 -11.04
CA GLU A 538 -27.59 -32.21 -11.91
C GLU A 538 -26.31 -31.64 -11.30
N CYS A 539 -26.38 -30.47 -10.65
CA CYS A 539 -25.22 -29.87 -9.98
C CYS A 539 -24.75 -30.72 -8.78
N ILE A 540 -25.68 -31.25 -7.97
CA ILE A 540 -25.36 -32.17 -6.87
C ILE A 540 -24.75 -33.46 -7.40
N ASP A 541 -25.40 -34.14 -8.35
CA ASP A 541 -24.96 -35.45 -8.84
C ASP A 541 -23.62 -35.36 -9.59
N SER A 542 -23.39 -34.25 -10.30
CA SER A 542 -22.09 -33.91 -10.89
C SER A 542 -20.99 -33.74 -9.84
N LEU A 543 -21.28 -33.16 -8.66
CA LEU A 543 -20.28 -33.07 -7.59
C LEU A 543 -19.94 -34.46 -7.05
N TYR A 544 -20.95 -35.33 -6.88
CA TYR A 544 -20.71 -36.73 -6.50
C TYR A 544 -19.86 -37.45 -7.56
N ALA A 545 -20.08 -37.22 -8.85
CA ALA A 545 -19.26 -37.79 -9.92
C ALA A 545 -17.80 -37.29 -9.86
N PHE A 546 -17.59 -35.97 -9.69
CA PHE A 546 -16.27 -35.35 -9.55
C PHE A 546 -15.49 -35.88 -8.33
N GLN A 547 -16.12 -35.87 -7.15
CA GLN A 547 -15.51 -36.29 -5.89
C GLN A 547 -15.29 -37.82 -5.79
N ARG A 548 -16.02 -38.61 -6.59
CA ARG A 548 -15.89 -40.08 -6.67
C ARG A 548 -15.13 -40.58 -7.90
N GLU A 549 -14.56 -39.67 -8.70
CA GLU A 549 -13.73 -40.01 -9.86
C GLU A 549 -14.49 -40.85 -10.91
N GLN A 550 -15.72 -40.44 -11.20
CA GLN A 550 -16.62 -41.11 -12.13
C GLN A 550 -16.61 -40.45 -13.51
N GLY A 551 -16.74 -41.26 -14.57
CA GLY A 551 -16.68 -40.76 -15.95
C GLY A 551 -15.34 -40.11 -16.26
N ILE A 552 -15.38 -38.93 -16.90
CA ILE A 552 -14.18 -38.16 -17.29
C ILE A 552 -13.28 -37.79 -16.10
N PHE A 553 -13.83 -37.68 -14.89
CA PHE A 553 -13.07 -37.35 -13.67
C PHE A 553 -12.26 -38.53 -13.12
N GLY A 554 -12.49 -39.74 -13.63
CA GLY A 554 -11.70 -40.94 -13.37
C GLY A 554 -10.54 -41.17 -14.34
N ASP A 555 -10.43 -40.37 -15.40
CA ASP A 555 -9.37 -40.52 -16.40
C ASP A 555 -7.99 -40.10 -15.81
N PRO A 556 -6.95 -40.95 -15.89
CA PRO A 556 -5.64 -40.65 -15.29
C PRO A 556 -4.97 -39.38 -15.83
N GLU A 557 -5.15 -39.05 -17.11
CA GLU A 557 -4.58 -37.83 -17.69
C GLU A 557 -5.36 -36.61 -17.24
N VAL A 558 -6.69 -36.68 -17.13
CA VAL A 558 -7.51 -35.60 -16.54
C VAL A 558 -7.13 -35.37 -15.07
N GLN A 559 -6.81 -36.43 -14.31
CA GLN A 559 -6.31 -36.31 -12.95
C GLN A 559 -4.87 -35.76 -12.87
N ARG A 560 -4.03 -36.01 -13.88
CA ARG A 560 -2.68 -35.43 -14.00
C ARG A 560 -2.73 -33.92 -14.27
N HIS A 561 -3.57 -33.51 -15.22
CA HIS A 561 -3.84 -32.09 -15.55
C HIS A 561 -4.36 -31.31 -14.32
N GLY A 562 -5.19 -31.95 -13.49
CA GLY A 562 -5.64 -31.43 -12.20
C GLY A 562 -4.54 -31.20 -11.14
N ARG A 563 -3.25 -31.39 -11.48
CA ARG A 563 -2.08 -31.03 -10.66
C ARG A 563 -1.14 -30.01 -11.33
N MET A 564 -1.44 -29.59 -12.55
CA MET A 564 -0.56 -28.77 -13.39
C MET A 564 -1.23 -27.47 -13.82
N ASP A 565 -2.52 -27.54 -14.17
CA ASP A 565 -3.29 -26.40 -14.68
C ASP A 565 -3.93 -25.61 -13.53
N SER A 566 -4.45 -24.41 -13.79
CA SER A 566 -5.29 -23.76 -12.78
C SER A 566 -6.62 -24.49 -12.66
N ALA A 567 -7.24 -24.42 -11.48
CA ALA A 567 -8.56 -25.02 -11.27
C ALA A 567 -9.61 -24.47 -12.26
N LEU A 568 -9.46 -23.23 -12.74
CA LEU A 568 -10.34 -22.66 -13.76
C LEU A 568 -10.15 -23.35 -15.12
N ASP A 569 -8.91 -23.42 -15.63
CA ASP A 569 -8.61 -24.02 -16.93
C ASP A 569 -9.08 -25.49 -16.98
N TRP A 570 -8.78 -26.24 -15.92
CA TRP A 570 -9.22 -27.63 -15.76
C TRP A 570 -10.75 -27.79 -15.84
N TRP A 571 -11.51 -26.89 -15.19
CA TRP A 571 -12.98 -26.92 -15.28
C TRP A 571 -13.49 -26.54 -16.66
N GLU A 572 -12.80 -25.70 -17.43
CA GLU A 572 -13.23 -25.33 -18.79
C GLU A 572 -13.08 -26.47 -19.80
N ASP A 573 -12.01 -27.26 -19.69
CA ASP A 573 -11.74 -28.34 -20.63
C ASP A 573 -12.38 -29.67 -20.21
N HIS A 574 -12.35 -30.03 -18.93
CA HIS A 574 -12.88 -31.32 -18.46
C HIS A 574 -14.31 -31.25 -17.91
N GLY A 575 -14.77 -30.07 -17.48
CA GLY A 575 -16.11 -29.88 -16.90
C GLY A 575 -17.28 -29.94 -17.87
N ARG A 576 -17.05 -30.00 -19.20
CA ARG A 576 -18.06 -29.77 -20.25
C ARG A 576 -19.24 -30.76 -20.21
N GLY A 577 -19.05 -31.96 -19.68
CA GLY A 577 -20.12 -32.96 -19.48
C GLY A 577 -21.04 -32.67 -18.28
N HIS A 578 -20.68 -31.72 -17.43
CA HIS A 578 -21.34 -31.39 -16.17
C HIS A 578 -21.68 -29.89 -16.11
N PRO A 579 -22.54 -29.40 -17.03
CA PRO A 579 -22.58 -28.00 -17.42
C PRO A 579 -23.03 -27.04 -16.31
N THR A 580 -23.85 -27.48 -15.34
CA THR A 580 -24.25 -26.63 -14.22
C THR A 580 -23.16 -26.55 -13.15
N LEU A 581 -22.53 -27.68 -12.83
CA LEU A 581 -21.37 -27.69 -11.93
C LEU A 581 -20.20 -26.90 -12.51
N GLN A 582 -19.93 -27.02 -13.82
CA GLN A 582 -18.90 -26.26 -14.52
C GLN A 582 -19.12 -24.75 -14.38
N ARG A 583 -20.34 -24.25 -14.67
CA ARG A 583 -20.67 -22.82 -14.50
C ARG A 583 -20.52 -22.36 -13.04
N LEU A 584 -20.90 -23.20 -12.07
CA LEU A 584 -20.74 -22.89 -10.65
C LEU A 584 -19.27 -22.83 -10.24
N ALA A 585 -18.47 -23.80 -10.66
CA ALA A 585 -17.05 -23.89 -10.37
C ALA A 585 -16.26 -22.71 -10.97
N LEU A 586 -16.50 -22.37 -12.24
CA LEU A 586 -15.85 -21.23 -12.88
C LEU A 586 -16.19 -19.91 -12.18
N ARG A 587 -17.44 -19.73 -11.73
CA ARG A 587 -17.88 -18.54 -11.00
C ARG A 587 -17.37 -18.43 -9.57
N ILE A 588 -17.14 -19.56 -8.90
CA ILE A 588 -16.67 -19.60 -7.50
C ILE A 588 -15.14 -19.56 -7.44
N LEU A 589 -14.45 -20.30 -8.30
CA LEU A 589 -12.98 -20.36 -8.30
C LEU A 589 -12.35 -19.06 -8.82
N SER A 590 -13.06 -18.27 -9.64
CA SER A 590 -12.61 -16.93 -10.06
C SER A 590 -12.89 -15.82 -9.04
N MET A 591 -13.39 -16.15 -7.84
CA MET A 591 -13.67 -15.15 -6.80
C MET A 591 -12.37 -14.69 -6.13
N TRP A 592 -12.24 -13.38 -5.92
CA TRP A 592 -11.08 -12.78 -5.26
C TRP A 592 -11.39 -12.40 -3.81
N THR A 593 -10.52 -12.80 -2.89
CA THR A 593 -10.68 -12.50 -1.44
C THR A 593 -9.76 -11.38 -0.95
N THR A 594 -8.98 -10.77 -1.84
CA THR A 594 -8.14 -9.59 -1.58
C THR A 594 -7.88 -8.79 -2.86
N SER A 595 -7.46 -7.53 -2.71
CA SER A 595 -6.92 -6.69 -3.78
C SER A 595 -5.44 -6.33 -3.58
N SER A 596 -4.70 -7.12 -2.81
CA SER A 596 -3.30 -6.81 -2.44
C SER A 596 -2.39 -6.53 -3.65
N SER A 597 -2.63 -7.17 -4.80
CA SER A 597 -1.97 -6.88 -6.08
C SER A 597 -2.17 -5.44 -6.59
N VAL A 598 -3.34 -4.84 -6.34
CA VAL A 598 -3.62 -3.42 -6.61
C VAL A 598 -3.03 -2.54 -5.51
N GLU A 599 -3.10 -2.96 -4.25
CA GLU A 599 -2.49 -2.25 -3.11
C GLU A 599 -0.96 -2.18 -3.20
N ARG A 600 -0.29 -3.18 -3.79
CA ARG A 600 1.14 -3.14 -4.15
C ARG A 600 1.46 -1.97 -5.09
N ASN A 601 0.61 -1.75 -6.11
CA ASN A 601 0.73 -0.59 -6.99
C ASN A 601 0.51 0.72 -6.19
N TRP A 602 -0.57 0.81 -5.39
CA TRP A 602 -0.83 2.01 -4.57
C TRP A 602 0.27 2.34 -3.57
N SER A 603 0.86 1.34 -2.93
CA SER A 603 1.96 1.52 -1.96
C SER A 603 3.17 2.14 -2.63
N THR A 604 3.47 1.70 -3.85
CA THR A 604 4.51 2.29 -4.71
C THR A 604 4.15 3.74 -5.09
N TRP A 605 2.89 3.99 -5.46
CA TRP A 605 2.41 5.34 -5.80
C TRP A 605 2.33 6.31 -4.60
N ALA A 606 2.16 5.82 -3.37
CA ALA A 606 2.17 6.65 -2.16
C ALA A 606 3.55 7.31 -1.92
N LEU A 607 4.63 6.68 -2.40
CA LEU A 607 5.97 7.29 -2.43
C LEU A 607 6.06 8.48 -3.41
N VAL A 608 5.14 8.58 -4.37
CA VAL A 608 5.05 9.65 -5.39
C VAL A 608 4.07 10.74 -4.95
N HIS A 609 2.91 10.37 -4.41
CA HIS A 609 1.89 11.30 -3.93
C HIS A 609 2.09 11.65 -2.46
N THR A 610 3.12 12.44 -2.18
CA THR A 610 3.21 13.23 -0.95
C THR A 610 3.03 14.71 -1.27
N ASN A 611 2.53 15.50 -0.32
CA ASN A 611 2.35 16.95 -0.47
C ASN A 611 3.63 17.70 -0.92
N ASP A 612 4.79 17.14 -0.60
CA ASP A 612 6.11 17.69 -0.94
C ASP A 612 6.58 17.25 -2.33
N ARG A 613 6.26 16.02 -2.76
CA ARG A 613 6.71 15.46 -4.05
C ARG A 613 5.77 15.79 -5.20
N ASN A 614 4.44 15.76 -5.04
CA ASN A 614 3.48 16.10 -6.09
C ASN A 614 2.19 16.74 -5.54
N LYS A 615 1.91 17.98 -5.97
CA LYS A 615 0.64 18.67 -5.69
C LYS A 615 -0.39 18.37 -6.77
N LEU A 616 -0.84 17.12 -6.80
CA LEU A 616 -1.89 16.63 -7.69
C LEU A 616 -3.22 16.48 -6.93
N GLU A 617 -4.30 16.94 -7.57
CA GLU A 617 -5.68 16.76 -7.11
C GLU A 617 -6.11 15.30 -7.29
N HIS A 618 -7.05 14.83 -6.45
CA HIS A 618 -7.36 13.40 -6.33
C HIS A 618 -7.78 12.72 -7.65
N GLU A 619 -8.64 13.38 -8.44
CA GLU A 619 -9.07 12.91 -9.76
C GLU A 619 -7.92 12.60 -10.72
N ARG A 620 -6.74 13.18 -10.48
CA ARG A 620 -5.50 12.94 -11.24
C ARG A 620 -4.67 11.82 -10.62
N VAL A 621 -4.67 11.68 -9.29
CA VAL A 621 -4.02 10.56 -8.58
C VAL A 621 -4.64 9.22 -8.96
N GLU A 622 -5.97 9.16 -9.09
CA GLU A 622 -6.71 7.98 -9.59
C GLU A 622 -6.25 7.51 -10.98
N LYS A 623 -5.68 8.41 -11.80
CA LYS A 623 -5.19 8.12 -13.15
C LYS A 623 -3.73 7.63 -13.15
N LEU A 624 -2.98 7.90 -12.06
CA LEU A 624 -1.63 7.37 -11.84
C LEU A 624 -1.66 5.95 -11.32
N VAL A 625 -2.56 5.67 -10.38
CA VAL A 625 -2.82 4.38 -9.71
C VAL A 625 -2.89 3.17 -10.66
N LEU A 626 -3.16 3.40 -11.95
CA LEU A 626 -3.28 2.38 -12.98
C LEU A 626 -1.93 1.65 -13.22
N PRO A 627 -1.91 0.30 -13.16
CA PRO A 627 -0.73 -0.54 -13.40
C PRO A 627 0.17 -0.13 -14.58
N PRO A 628 1.47 -0.47 -14.55
CA PRO A 628 2.35 -0.30 -15.71
C PRO A 628 1.76 -1.03 -16.93
N LEU A 629 1.87 -0.41 -18.12
CA LEU A 629 1.24 -0.93 -19.33
C LEU A 629 1.87 -2.24 -19.81
N GLU A 630 3.16 -2.42 -19.53
CA GLU A 630 3.94 -3.65 -19.71
C GLU A 630 4.56 -4.06 -18.37
N PRO A 631 4.78 -5.36 -18.12
CA PRO A 631 5.46 -5.82 -16.91
C PRO A 631 6.93 -5.34 -16.90
N PRO A 632 7.54 -5.10 -15.73
CA PRO A 632 8.98 -4.96 -15.64
C PRO A 632 9.66 -6.27 -16.08
N ILE A 633 10.80 -6.13 -16.76
CA ILE A 633 11.70 -7.22 -17.20
C ILE A 633 12.57 -7.66 -16.02
#